data_AF-A0A1D2I4F9-F1
#
_entry.id   AF-A0A1D2I4F9-F1
#
_cell.length_a   1.000
_cell.length_b   1.000
_cell.length_c   1.000
_cell.angle_alpha   90.00
_cell.angle_beta   90.00
_cell.angle_gamma   90.00
#
_symmetry.space_group_name_H-M   'P 1'
#
loop_
_entity.id
_entity.type
_entity.pdbx_description
1 polymer ?
#
loop_
_entity_poly.entity_id
_entity_poly.type
_entity_poly.pdbx_seq_one_letter_code
_entity_poly.pdbx_strand_id
1 'polypeptide(L)'
;MVTADIDAEIVQRARACLDAAGYDRVQVVLADAEGGVPEHAPFDRIIVTAGAWDIPSAWREQMSERGRIVVPLRMRGITRSFAFDHDGKDLVSDSYRLCGFVPMQGSGAYTERLLPVTDGVALQLDDQRQEFDTKALAAAVHAPRLEVWSGAAFDMPDELELFLATSTPQMVMLHGSKDLVDQGVLAPSVTRGVPALVAGGSFAYRTKRPNEETGGFESGVFAHGPDAETVAARYAELLRRWASDHRRRGAARIRYVPMPEGAAEPSAKVVAKRLGAVEVSWS
;
A
#
# COMPACT_ATOMS: atom_id res chain seq x y z
N MET A 1 -8.58 -25.72 -15.10
CA MET A 1 -8.35 -24.43 -14.40
C MET A 1 -9.49 -24.27 -13.40
N VAL A 2 -9.22 -23.71 -12.23
CA VAL A 2 -10.24 -23.45 -11.22
C VAL A 2 -10.32 -21.95 -10.97
N THR A 3 -11.52 -21.43 -10.79
CA THR A 3 -11.78 -20.06 -10.37
C THR A 3 -12.82 -20.09 -9.25
N ALA A 4 -12.64 -19.26 -8.22
CA ALA A 4 -13.52 -19.20 -7.08
C ALA A 4 -14.00 -17.77 -6.86
N ASP A 5 -15.26 -17.63 -6.47
CA ASP A 5 -15.87 -16.38 -6.04
C ASP A 5 -16.80 -16.67 -4.86
N ILE A 6 -16.91 -15.72 -3.92
CA ILE A 6 -17.78 -15.83 -2.74
C ILE A 6 -19.24 -15.52 -3.07
N ASP A 7 -19.49 -14.81 -4.17
CA ASP A 7 -20.83 -14.39 -4.59
C ASP A 7 -21.47 -15.43 -5.52
N ALA A 8 -22.59 -15.98 -5.07
CA ALA A 8 -23.35 -17.00 -5.81
C ALA A 8 -23.89 -16.49 -7.17
N GLU A 9 -24.25 -15.22 -7.27
CA GLU A 9 -24.72 -14.62 -8.53
C GLU A 9 -23.56 -14.50 -9.53
N ILE A 10 -22.40 -14.06 -9.07
CA ILE A 10 -21.18 -13.98 -9.89
C ILE A 10 -20.77 -15.38 -10.37
N VAL A 11 -20.80 -16.39 -9.50
CA VAL A 11 -20.52 -17.79 -9.86
C VAL A 11 -21.47 -18.30 -10.94
N GLN A 12 -22.78 -18.11 -10.77
CA GLN A 12 -23.78 -18.58 -11.73
C GLN A 12 -23.59 -17.90 -13.09
N ARG A 13 -23.37 -16.58 -13.08
CA ARG A 13 -23.14 -15.81 -14.30
C ARG A 13 -21.83 -16.22 -14.99
N ALA A 14 -20.75 -16.41 -14.24
CA ALA A 14 -19.47 -16.83 -14.77
C ALA A 14 -19.56 -18.20 -15.46
N ARG A 15 -20.25 -19.17 -14.85
CA ARG A 15 -20.52 -20.49 -15.47
C ARG A 15 -21.25 -20.34 -16.81
N ALA A 16 -22.37 -19.63 -16.81
CA ALA A 16 -23.16 -19.43 -18.03
C ALA A 16 -22.36 -18.74 -19.16
N CYS A 17 -21.55 -17.72 -18.81
CA CYS A 17 -20.70 -17.03 -19.78
C CYS A 17 -19.58 -17.92 -20.33
N LEU A 18 -18.94 -18.74 -19.48
CA LEU A 18 -17.89 -19.67 -19.89
C LEU A 18 -18.44 -20.78 -20.79
N ASP A 19 -19.60 -21.35 -20.44
CA ASP A 19 -20.29 -22.36 -21.24
C ASP A 19 -20.65 -21.81 -22.62
N ALA A 20 -21.25 -20.61 -22.67
CA ALA A 20 -21.61 -19.95 -23.92
C ALA A 20 -20.39 -19.61 -24.81
N ALA A 21 -19.24 -19.34 -24.20
CA ALA A 21 -17.98 -19.08 -24.90
C ALA A 21 -17.21 -20.37 -25.28
N GLY A 22 -17.70 -21.55 -24.88
CA GLY A 22 -17.07 -22.84 -25.20
C GLY A 22 -15.87 -23.21 -24.31
N TYR A 23 -15.76 -22.62 -23.11
CA TYR A 23 -14.71 -22.93 -22.14
C TYR A 23 -15.13 -24.03 -21.15
N ASP A 24 -15.06 -25.29 -21.58
CA ASP A 24 -15.48 -26.48 -20.81
C ASP A 24 -14.48 -26.94 -19.73
N ARG A 25 -13.23 -26.46 -19.76
CA ARG A 25 -12.15 -26.88 -18.83
C ARG A 25 -12.02 -25.99 -17.58
N VAL A 26 -12.92 -25.03 -17.41
CA VAL A 26 -12.91 -24.08 -16.28
C VAL A 26 -13.93 -24.49 -15.25
N GLN A 27 -13.46 -24.86 -14.05
CA GLN A 27 -14.32 -25.17 -12.92
C GLN A 27 -14.53 -23.88 -12.11
N VAL A 28 -15.78 -23.42 -12.06
CA VAL A 28 -16.18 -22.26 -11.24
C VAL A 28 -16.73 -22.76 -9.91
N VAL A 29 -16.14 -22.33 -8.81
CA VAL A 29 -16.46 -22.77 -7.45
C VAL A 29 -17.05 -21.60 -6.65
N LEU A 30 -18.15 -21.86 -5.94
CA LEU A 30 -18.67 -20.93 -4.93
C LEU A 30 -17.93 -21.20 -3.62
N ALA A 31 -17.03 -20.31 -3.25
CA ALA A 31 -16.21 -20.44 -2.05
C ALA A 31 -15.66 -19.09 -1.59
N ASP A 32 -15.45 -18.97 -0.28
CA ASP A 32 -14.58 -17.92 0.26
C ASP A 32 -13.12 -18.29 -0.06
N ALA A 33 -12.54 -17.59 -1.04
CA ALA A 33 -11.21 -17.87 -1.54
C ALA A 33 -10.11 -17.62 -0.51
N GLU A 34 -10.38 -17.00 0.65
CA GLU A 34 -9.44 -16.94 1.78
C GLU A 34 -8.99 -18.36 2.20
N GLY A 35 -9.89 -19.35 2.12
CA GLY A 35 -9.62 -20.76 2.41
C GLY A 35 -9.01 -21.54 1.22
N GLY A 36 -8.80 -20.90 0.09
CA GLY A 36 -8.40 -21.56 -1.16
C GLY A 36 -9.48 -22.53 -1.67
N VAL A 37 -9.05 -23.52 -2.46
CA VAL A 37 -9.90 -24.60 -2.98
C VAL A 37 -9.15 -25.93 -2.87
N PRO A 38 -9.08 -26.54 -1.68
CA PRO A 38 -8.15 -27.63 -1.37
C PRO A 38 -8.36 -28.88 -2.23
N GLU A 39 -9.58 -29.14 -2.71
CA GLU A 39 -9.91 -30.28 -3.57
C GLU A 39 -9.21 -30.24 -4.93
N HIS A 40 -8.68 -29.07 -5.31
CA HIS A 40 -8.01 -28.82 -6.58
C HIS A 40 -6.53 -28.48 -6.43
N ALA A 41 -6.02 -28.44 -5.20
CA ALA A 41 -4.61 -28.26 -4.91
C ALA A 41 -3.79 -29.49 -5.36
N PRO A 42 -2.49 -29.34 -5.65
CA PRO A 42 -1.72 -28.10 -5.61
C PRO A 42 -1.86 -27.24 -6.89
N PHE A 43 -1.68 -25.92 -6.75
CA PHE A 43 -1.73 -24.95 -7.83
C PHE A 43 -0.33 -24.47 -8.24
N ASP A 44 -0.01 -24.56 -9.53
CA ASP A 44 1.18 -23.91 -10.07
C ASP A 44 1.05 -22.39 -10.07
N ARG A 45 -0.16 -21.86 -10.23
CA ARG A 45 -0.41 -20.42 -10.24
C ARG A 45 -1.67 -20.11 -9.46
N ILE A 46 -1.56 -19.19 -8.52
CA ILE A 46 -2.69 -18.60 -7.81
C ILE A 46 -2.74 -17.14 -8.23
N ILE A 47 -3.84 -16.73 -8.86
CA ILE A 47 -4.04 -15.35 -9.33
C ILE A 47 -5.21 -14.78 -8.57
N VAL A 48 -4.94 -13.77 -7.75
CA VAL A 48 -5.95 -13.09 -6.95
C VAL A 48 -6.39 -11.83 -7.70
N THR A 49 -7.69 -11.66 -7.90
CA THR A 49 -8.27 -10.52 -8.63
C THR A 49 -9.08 -9.59 -7.73
N ALA A 50 -8.74 -9.57 -6.44
CA ALA A 50 -9.25 -8.66 -5.42
C ALA A 50 -8.09 -8.11 -4.57
N GLY A 51 -8.27 -6.92 -4.01
CA GLY A 51 -7.32 -6.25 -3.12
C GLY A 51 -7.25 -6.97 -1.77
N ALA A 52 -6.36 -7.94 -1.66
CA ALA A 52 -6.13 -8.70 -0.45
C ALA A 52 -5.43 -7.84 0.60
N TRP A 53 -5.87 -7.96 1.85
CA TRP A 53 -5.17 -7.35 2.97
C TRP A 53 -3.92 -8.13 3.39
N ASP A 54 -3.99 -9.44 3.23
CA ASP A 54 -3.02 -10.39 3.73
C ASP A 54 -2.87 -11.59 2.80
N ILE A 55 -1.93 -12.48 3.10
CA ILE A 55 -1.74 -13.75 2.37
C ILE A 55 -2.08 -14.92 3.31
N PRO A 56 -3.25 -15.57 3.11
CA PRO A 56 -3.68 -16.73 3.89
C PRO A 56 -2.71 -17.91 3.80
N SER A 57 -2.65 -18.72 4.87
CA SER A 57 -1.85 -19.94 4.86
C SER A 57 -2.31 -20.92 3.78
N ALA A 58 -3.63 -21.00 3.55
CA ALA A 58 -4.24 -21.82 2.52
C ALA A 58 -3.65 -21.59 1.13
N TRP A 59 -3.37 -20.35 0.73
CA TRP A 59 -2.78 -20.08 -0.59
C TRP A 59 -1.37 -20.65 -0.70
N ARG A 60 -0.57 -20.56 0.36
CA ARG A 60 0.80 -21.11 0.35
C ARG A 60 0.81 -22.62 0.46
N GLU A 61 -0.05 -23.20 1.29
CA GLU A 61 -0.16 -24.63 1.52
C GLU A 61 -0.72 -25.36 0.28
N GLN A 62 -1.58 -24.69 -0.48
CA GLN A 62 -2.17 -25.22 -1.71
C GLN A 62 -1.34 -24.85 -2.96
N MET A 63 -0.23 -24.14 -2.83
CA MET A 63 0.68 -23.81 -3.93
C MET A 63 1.66 -24.98 -4.17
N SER A 64 1.99 -25.26 -5.43
CA SER A 64 3.04 -26.24 -5.75
C SER A 64 4.43 -25.72 -5.37
N GLU A 65 5.44 -26.60 -5.28
CA GLU A 65 6.81 -26.19 -4.92
C GLU A 65 7.41 -25.11 -5.85
N ARG A 66 7.01 -25.11 -7.13
CA ARG A 66 7.39 -24.09 -8.14
C ARG A 66 6.25 -23.13 -8.45
N GLY A 67 5.28 -23.08 -7.54
CA GLY A 67 4.10 -22.28 -7.68
C GLY A 67 4.39 -20.80 -7.46
N ARG A 68 3.48 -19.96 -7.95
CA ARG A 68 3.56 -18.51 -7.80
C ARG A 68 2.20 -17.93 -7.45
N ILE A 69 2.17 -17.04 -6.46
CA ILE A 69 1.01 -16.23 -6.11
C ILE A 69 1.17 -14.85 -6.76
N VAL A 70 0.21 -14.46 -7.59
CA VAL A 70 0.06 -13.08 -8.08
C VAL A 70 -1.08 -12.44 -7.32
N VAL A 71 -0.78 -11.45 -6.49
CA VAL A 71 -1.75 -10.85 -5.56
C VAL A 71 -1.64 -9.32 -5.53
N PRO A 72 -2.76 -8.60 -5.72
CA PRO A 72 -2.91 -7.21 -5.31
C PRO A 72 -2.93 -7.12 -3.79
N LEU A 73 -1.77 -6.87 -3.18
CA LEU A 73 -1.64 -6.77 -1.74
C LEU A 73 -1.73 -5.31 -1.31
N ARG A 74 -2.67 -5.03 -0.40
CA ARG A 74 -2.88 -3.73 0.22
C ARG A 74 -1.95 -3.58 1.41
N MET A 75 -1.31 -2.44 1.57
CA MET A 75 -0.54 -2.07 2.76
C MET A 75 -0.34 -0.57 2.79
N ARG A 76 -0.41 0.03 3.96
CA ARG A 76 -0.17 1.44 4.26
C ARG A 76 -0.93 2.37 3.33
N GLY A 77 -2.21 2.05 3.12
CA GLY A 77 -3.11 2.74 2.20
C GLY A 77 -2.71 2.70 0.71
N ILE A 78 -1.67 1.94 0.34
CA ILE A 78 -1.28 1.70 -1.05
C ILE A 78 -1.61 0.26 -1.45
N THR A 79 -1.67 0.01 -2.77
CA THR A 79 -1.83 -1.34 -3.33
C THR A 79 -0.78 -1.58 -4.39
N ARG A 80 -0.17 -2.76 -4.36
CA ARG A 80 0.76 -3.24 -5.39
C ARG A 80 0.42 -4.69 -5.73
N SER A 81 0.45 -5.02 -7.01
CA SER A 81 0.37 -6.40 -7.46
C SER A 81 1.76 -6.99 -7.34
N PHE A 82 1.94 -8.01 -6.51
CA PHE A 82 3.18 -8.74 -6.35
C PHE A 82 3.11 -10.11 -7.02
N ALA A 83 4.24 -10.59 -7.53
CA ALA A 83 4.41 -11.98 -7.93
C ALA A 83 5.35 -12.68 -6.94
N PHE A 84 4.79 -13.44 -6.02
CA PHE A 84 5.48 -14.13 -4.95
C PHE A 84 5.83 -15.57 -5.34
N ASP A 85 7.10 -15.92 -5.16
CA ASP A 85 7.60 -17.30 -5.21
C ASP A 85 7.89 -17.81 -3.80
N HIS A 86 7.98 -19.12 -3.63
CA HIS A 86 8.45 -19.74 -2.38
C HIS A 86 9.90 -19.37 -2.05
N ASP A 87 10.15 -19.12 -0.76
CA ASP A 87 11.49 -19.09 -0.18
C ASP A 87 11.45 -19.76 1.22
N GLY A 88 11.55 -21.09 1.22
CA GLY A 88 11.30 -21.90 2.41
C GLY A 88 9.86 -21.75 2.88
N LYS A 89 9.68 -21.28 4.12
CA LYS A 89 8.35 -21.00 4.72
C LYS A 89 7.80 -19.61 4.35
N ASP A 90 8.64 -18.75 3.80
CA ASP A 90 8.30 -17.37 3.45
C ASP A 90 7.96 -17.27 1.96
N LEU A 91 7.53 -16.09 1.54
CA LEU A 91 7.39 -15.74 0.13
C LEU A 91 8.32 -14.59 -0.22
N VAL A 92 8.84 -14.56 -1.44
CA VAL A 92 9.71 -13.49 -1.94
C VAL A 92 9.27 -12.98 -3.30
N SER A 93 9.44 -11.68 -3.54
CA SER A 93 9.12 -11.03 -4.81
C SER A 93 10.10 -9.91 -5.14
N ASP A 94 10.54 -9.86 -6.40
CA ASP A 94 11.23 -8.73 -7.04
C ASP A 94 10.35 -8.07 -8.13
N SER A 95 9.12 -8.54 -8.29
CA SER A 95 8.20 -8.15 -9.35
C SER A 95 6.92 -7.59 -8.76
N TYR A 96 6.78 -6.27 -8.91
CA TYR A 96 5.61 -5.54 -8.45
C TYR A 96 5.17 -4.45 -9.43
N ARG A 97 3.89 -4.12 -9.39
CA ARG A 97 3.29 -3.05 -10.20
C ARG A 97 2.24 -2.28 -9.39
N LEU A 98 2.17 -0.97 -9.62
CA LEU A 98 1.03 -0.16 -9.17
C LEU A 98 -0.27 -0.74 -9.77
N CYS A 99 -1.29 -0.91 -8.94
CA CYS A 99 -2.61 -1.35 -9.36
C CYS A 99 -3.69 -0.88 -8.37
N GLY A 100 -4.96 -1.02 -8.75
CA GLY A 100 -6.11 -0.82 -7.89
C GLY A 100 -7.13 -1.93 -8.13
N PHE A 101 -7.68 -2.48 -7.06
CA PHE A 101 -8.64 -3.57 -7.09
C PHE A 101 -9.73 -3.34 -6.04
N VAL A 102 -10.91 -3.94 -6.26
CA VAL A 102 -11.96 -3.98 -5.25
C VAL A 102 -11.45 -4.72 -4.00
N PRO A 103 -11.77 -4.28 -2.78
CA PRO A 103 -11.33 -4.97 -1.56
C PRO A 103 -11.80 -6.43 -1.50
N MET A 104 -10.94 -7.30 -0.97
CA MET A 104 -11.33 -8.67 -0.61
C MET A 104 -12.52 -8.66 0.37
N GLN A 105 -13.44 -9.60 0.18
CA GLN A 105 -14.60 -9.83 1.05
C GLN A 105 -14.46 -11.16 1.80
N GLY A 106 -15.45 -11.50 2.64
CA GLY A 106 -15.44 -12.75 3.41
C GLY A 106 -14.46 -12.72 4.58
N SER A 107 -13.85 -13.85 4.88
CA SER A 107 -12.94 -14.05 6.01
C SER A 107 -11.67 -13.20 5.89
N GLY A 108 -11.26 -12.90 4.66
CA GLY A 108 -10.14 -12.02 4.31
C GLY A 108 -10.45 -10.52 4.32
N ALA A 109 -11.70 -10.14 4.61
CA ALA A 109 -12.10 -8.73 4.59
C ALA A 109 -11.34 -7.93 5.64
N TYR A 110 -10.89 -6.74 5.24
CA TYR A 110 -10.24 -5.79 6.12
C TYR A 110 -10.68 -4.37 5.79
N THR A 111 -11.06 -3.63 6.84
CA THR A 111 -11.41 -2.22 6.75
C THR A 111 -10.28 -1.40 7.36
N GLU A 112 -9.57 -0.66 6.52
CA GLU A 112 -8.56 0.29 6.98
C GLU A 112 -9.23 1.38 7.84
N ARG A 113 -8.51 1.83 8.89
CA ARG A 113 -9.03 2.90 9.76
C ARG A 113 -8.83 4.23 9.09
N LEU A 114 -9.95 4.93 8.83
CA LEU A 114 -9.92 6.34 8.49
C LEU A 114 -10.09 7.14 9.78
N LEU A 115 -9.06 7.89 10.16
CA LEU A 115 -9.04 8.77 11.33
C LEU A 115 -9.31 10.21 10.87
N PRO A 116 -10.51 10.77 11.14
CA PRO A 116 -10.78 12.17 10.86
C PRO A 116 -9.87 13.06 11.72
N VAL A 117 -9.27 14.08 11.11
CA VAL A 117 -8.43 15.08 11.79
C VAL A 117 -9.24 16.36 11.99
N THR A 118 -9.75 16.92 10.91
CA THR A 118 -10.65 18.08 10.87
C THR A 118 -11.56 17.94 9.65
N ASP A 119 -12.50 18.86 9.44
CA ASP A 119 -13.35 18.83 8.27
C ASP A 119 -12.50 18.83 6.98
N GLY A 120 -12.79 17.88 6.09
CA GLY A 120 -12.04 17.67 4.88
C GLY A 120 -10.62 17.11 5.04
N VAL A 121 -10.16 16.67 6.22
CA VAL A 121 -8.83 16.03 6.39
C VAL A 121 -8.94 14.73 7.20
N ALA A 122 -8.33 13.66 6.69
CA ALA A 122 -8.25 12.39 7.39
C ALA A 122 -6.92 11.67 7.16
N LEU A 123 -6.53 10.82 8.12
CA LEU A 123 -5.42 9.89 8.01
C LEU A 123 -5.96 8.48 7.80
N GLN A 124 -5.46 7.76 6.81
CA GLN A 124 -5.75 6.34 6.58
C GLN A 124 -4.60 5.50 7.15
N LEU A 125 -4.97 4.54 8.01
CA LEU A 125 -4.06 3.77 8.86
C LEU A 125 -4.27 2.26 8.67
N ASP A 126 -3.15 1.54 8.73
CA ASP A 126 -3.12 0.06 8.76
C ASP A 126 -3.23 -0.49 10.17
N ASP A 127 -2.53 0.09 11.15
CA ASP A 127 -2.58 -0.38 12.53
C ASP A 127 -3.68 0.36 13.30
N GLN A 128 -4.69 -0.39 13.72
CA GLN A 128 -5.79 0.13 14.54
C GLN A 128 -5.32 0.71 15.88
N ARG A 129 -4.14 0.30 16.37
CA ARG A 129 -3.55 0.73 17.64
C ARG A 129 -2.78 2.05 17.53
N GLN A 130 -2.49 2.53 16.32
CA GLN A 130 -1.76 3.79 16.18
C GLN A 130 -2.66 4.96 16.60
N GLU A 131 -2.16 5.78 17.51
CA GLU A 131 -2.85 6.97 18.00
C GLU A 131 -2.14 8.24 17.55
N PHE A 132 -2.94 9.28 17.29
CA PHE A 132 -2.48 10.58 16.85
C PHE A 132 -3.19 11.67 17.64
N ASP A 133 -2.48 12.75 17.94
CA ASP A 133 -3.07 13.95 18.51
C ASP A 133 -3.85 14.70 17.42
N THR A 134 -5.08 14.25 17.13
CA THR A 134 -5.92 14.82 16.08
C THR A 134 -6.24 16.28 16.33
N LYS A 135 -6.29 16.72 17.60
CA LYS A 135 -6.53 18.12 17.96
C LYS A 135 -5.33 18.99 17.55
N ALA A 136 -4.11 18.56 17.87
CA ALA A 136 -2.91 19.28 17.45
C ALA A 136 -2.74 19.26 15.92
N LEU A 137 -3.02 18.13 15.27
CA LEU A 137 -2.99 18.02 13.80
C LEU A 137 -4.04 18.92 13.13
N ALA A 138 -5.25 19.03 13.68
CA ALA A 138 -6.28 19.93 13.19
C ALA A 138 -5.84 21.39 13.27
N ALA A 139 -5.18 21.79 14.35
CA ALA A 139 -4.59 23.12 14.47
C ALA A 139 -3.46 23.35 13.45
N ALA A 140 -2.65 22.32 13.20
CA ALA A 140 -1.55 22.37 12.25
C ALA A 140 -2.02 22.58 10.80
N VAL A 141 -3.16 21.98 10.38
CA VAL A 141 -3.70 22.12 9.01
C VAL A 141 -3.89 23.58 8.59
N HIS A 142 -4.30 24.45 9.52
CA HIS A 142 -4.59 25.86 9.23
C HIS A 142 -3.43 26.81 9.59
N ALA A 143 -2.34 26.29 10.15
CA ALA A 143 -1.14 27.07 10.42
C ALA A 143 -0.39 27.37 9.10
N PRO A 144 0.47 28.40 9.06
CA PRO A 144 1.35 28.63 7.92
C PRO A 144 2.19 27.37 7.63
N ARG A 145 2.17 26.92 6.37
CA ARG A 145 2.97 25.77 5.95
C ARG A 145 4.43 26.16 5.77
N LEU A 146 5.33 25.25 6.15
CA LEU A 146 6.73 25.29 5.75
C LEU A 146 6.90 24.58 4.40
N GLU A 147 7.74 25.15 3.54
CA GLU A 147 8.10 24.59 2.24
C GLU A 147 9.60 24.32 2.18
N VAL A 148 9.97 23.07 1.90
CA VAL A 148 11.38 22.64 1.80
C VAL A 148 11.61 21.93 0.48
N TRP A 149 12.61 22.37 -0.26
CA TRP A 149 13.00 21.80 -1.56
C TRP A 149 14.21 20.89 -1.38
N SER A 150 14.11 19.64 -1.85
CA SER A 150 15.07 18.60 -1.49
C SER A 150 16.28 18.50 -2.43
N GLY A 151 16.24 19.16 -3.59
CA GLY A 151 17.17 18.97 -4.70
C GLY A 151 16.97 17.66 -5.47
N ALA A 152 16.13 16.74 -4.95
CA ALA A 152 15.88 15.45 -5.57
C ALA A 152 14.93 15.58 -6.77
N ALA A 153 15.18 14.83 -7.83
CA ALA A 153 14.25 14.71 -8.95
C ALA A 153 12.89 14.18 -8.48
N PHE A 154 11.82 14.66 -9.09
CA PHE A 154 10.49 14.07 -8.99
C PHE A 154 10.30 13.15 -10.19
N ASP A 155 10.67 11.88 -10.02
CA ASP A 155 10.53 10.82 -11.01
C ASP A 155 9.95 9.55 -10.36
N MET A 156 9.57 8.57 -11.19
CA MET A 156 9.02 7.27 -10.78
C MET A 156 8.07 7.36 -9.57
N PRO A 157 6.97 8.13 -9.69
CA PRO A 157 6.13 8.47 -8.54
C PRO A 157 5.53 7.22 -7.86
N ASP A 158 5.30 6.16 -8.63
CA ASP A 158 4.86 4.84 -8.16
C ASP A 158 5.90 4.12 -7.30
N GLU A 159 7.17 4.15 -7.69
CA GLU A 159 8.28 3.54 -6.94
C GLU A 159 8.57 4.33 -5.66
N LEU A 160 8.63 5.66 -5.77
CA LEU A 160 8.87 6.55 -4.64
C LEU A 160 7.72 6.50 -3.62
N GLU A 161 6.47 6.32 -4.05
CA GLU A 161 5.35 6.12 -3.11
C GLU A 161 5.54 4.84 -2.29
N LEU A 162 5.93 3.72 -2.92
CA LEU A 162 6.22 2.47 -2.21
C LEU A 162 7.39 2.66 -1.22
N PHE A 163 8.44 3.37 -1.63
CA PHE A 163 9.57 3.72 -0.77
C PHE A 163 9.12 4.51 0.46
N LEU A 164 8.40 5.61 0.26
CA LEU A 164 7.95 6.47 1.35
C LEU A 164 7.03 5.70 2.31
N ALA A 165 6.02 5.00 1.76
CA ALA A 165 5.08 4.22 2.55
C ALA A 165 5.77 3.19 3.45
N THR A 166 6.87 2.57 2.99
CA THR A 166 7.56 1.48 3.70
C THR A 166 8.83 1.90 4.44
N SER A 167 9.15 3.20 4.46
CA SER A 167 10.39 3.71 5.07
C SER A 167 10.34 3.85 6.60
N THR A 168 9.15 4.05 7.18
CA THR A 168 8.99 4.32 8.62
C THR A 168 7.56 4.09 9.10
N PRO A 169 7.31 3.55 10.31
CA PRO A 169 5.95 3.32 10.85
C PRO A 169 5.15 4.61 11.11
N GLN A 170 5.82 5.76 11.10
CA GLN A 170 5.17 7.07 11.20
C GLN A 170 4.59 7.57 9.86
N MET A 171 4.78 6.81 8.78
CA MET A 171 4.21 7.13 7.48
C MET A 171 2.77 6.60 7.40
N VAL A 172 1.84 7.50 7.12
CA VAL A 172 0.41 7.22 6.95
C VAL A 172 -0.09 7.85 5.66
N MET A 173 -1.28 7.46 5.19
CA MET A 173 -1.87 8.10 4.02
C MET A 173 -2.70 9.30 4.43
N LEU A 174 -2.29 10.50 4.02
CA LEU A 174 -3.02 11.75 4.23
C LEU A 174 -4.02 11.97 3.09
N HIS A 175 -5.28 12.15 3.45
CA HIS A 175 -6.36 12.55 2.57
C HIS A 175 -6.83 13.96 2.90
N GLY A 176 -7.12 14.75 1.86
CA GLY A 176 -7.61 16.11 1.99
C GLY A 176 -8.68 16.44 0.95
N SER A 177 -9.62 17.31 1.32
CA SER A 177 -10.71 17.74 0.45
C SER A 177 -10.22 18.65 -0.68
N LYS A 178 -10.99 18.66 -1.78
CA LYS A 178 -10.75 19.59 -2.88
C LYS A 178 -10.85 21.05 -2.43
N ASP A 179 -11.75 21.37 -1.49
CA ASP A 179 -11.94 22.73 -1.00
C ASP A 179 -10.68 23.29 -0.31
N LEU A 180 -10.00 22.46 0.50
CA LEU A 180 -8.74 22.85 1.14
C LEU A 180 -7.60 23.03 0.12
N VAL A 181 -7.63 22.27 -0.96
CA VAL A 181 -6.69 22.44 -2.08
C VAL A 181 -6.96 23.73 -2.83
N ASP A 182 -8.23 24.03 -3.15
CA ASP A 182 -8.64 25.22 -3.88
C ASP A 182 -8.37 26.51 -3.05
N GLN A 183 -8.38 26.41 -1.72
CA GLN A 183 -7.97 27.48 -0.79
C GLN A 183 -6.44 27.60 -0.60
N GLY A 184 -5.65 26.69 -1.19
CA GLY A 184 -4.19 26.68 -1.08
C GLY A 184 -3.63 26.19 0.26
N VAL A 185 -4.47 25.65 1.15
CA VAL A 185 -4.09 25.10 2.46
C VAL A 185 -3.26 23.82 2.26
N LEU A 186 -3.71 22.93 1.38
CA LEU A 186 -3.04 21.67 1.06
C LEU A 186 -2.67 21.57 -0.42
N ALA A 187 -1.67 20.75 -0.76
CA ALA A 187 -1.33 20.49 -2.17
C ALA A 187 -2.34 19.54 -2.83
N PRO A 188 -2.52 19.57 -4.16
CA PRO A 188 -3.44 18.69 -4.87
C PRO A 188 -3.25 17.18 -4.64
N SER A 189 -2.06 16.73 -4.25
CA SER A 189 -1.74 15.32 -3.99
C SER A 189 -2.62 14.69 -2.91
N VAL A 190 -3.08 15.46 -1.92
CA VAL A 190 -3.90 14.94 -0.81
C VAL A 190 -5.26 14.40 -1.25
N THR A 191 -5.79 14.82 -2.40
CA THR A 191 -7.13 14.40 -2.88
C THR A 191 -7.18 12.95 -3.34
N ARG A 192 -6.02 12.33 -3.58
CA ARG A 192 -5.88 10.92 -3.97
C ARG A 192 -5.17 10.09 -2.90
N GLY A 193 -4.92 10.68 -1.73
CA GLY A 193 -4.00 10.14 -0.75
C GLY A 193 -2.54 10.45 -1.08
N VAL A 194 -1.77 10.86 -0.09
CA VAL A 194 -0.30 11.01 -0.20
C VAL A 194 0.38 10.46 1.05
N PRO A 195 1.51 9.73 0.94
CA PRO A 195 2.29 9.35 2.11
C PRO A 195 2.72 10.59 2.89
N ALA A 196 2.30 10.67 4.15
CA ALA A 196 2.60 11.74 5.07
C ALA A 196 3.32 11.21 6.30
N LEU A 197 4.43 11.85 6.65
CA LEU A 197 5.14 11.58 7.89
C LEU A 197 4.47 12.37 9.00
N VAL A 198 3.96 11.69 10.02
CA VAL A 198 3.30 12.33 11.17
C VAL A 198 4.13 12.11 12.43
N ALA A 199 4.41 13.18 13.17
CA ALA A 199 5.10 13.12 14.45
C ALA A 199 4.55 14.19 15.40
N GLY A 200 4.03 13.76 16.55
CA GLY A 200 3.34 14.65 17.48
C GLY A 200 2.17 15.36 16.80
N GLY A 201 2.10 16.67 16.97
CA GLY A 201 1.10 17.54 16.31
C GLY A 201 1.51 18.04 14.93
N SER A 202 2.52 17.46 14.30
CA SER A 202 3.10 17.94 13.03
C SER A 202 3.07 16.86 11.95
N PHE A 203 2.97 17.29 10.70
CA PHE A 203 2.98 16.38 9.55
C PHE A 203 3.66 16.98 8.33
N ALA A 204 4.28 16.13 7.52
CA ALA A 204 4.93 16.53 6.27
C ALA A 204 4.55 15.58 5.13
N TYR A 205 4.38 16.12 3.92
CA TYR A 205 4.06 15.33 2.73
C TYR A 205 4.72 15.94 1.48
N ARG A 206 4.90 15.10 0.46
CA ARG A 206 5.59 15.47 -0.78
C ARG A 206 4.78 16.42 -1.65
N THR A 207 5.49 17.35 -2.28
CA THR A 207 5.02 18.22 -3.36
C THR A 207 6.04 18.23 -4.51
N LYS A 208 5.82 19.04 -5.55
CA LYS A 208 6.76 19.24 -6.65
C LYS A 208 6.73 20.65 -7.23
N ARG A 209 7.84 21.08 -7.83
CA ARG A 209 7.94 22.27 -8.68
C ARG A 209 8.67 21.95 -9.99
N PRO A 210 8.45 22.72 -11.06
CA PRO A 210 9.32 22.67 -12.24
C PRO A 210 10.78 22.92 -11.86
N ASN A 211 11.70 22.22 -12.51
CA ASN A 211 13.14 22.42 -12.38
C ASN A 211 13.70 22.84 -13.75
N GLU A 212 14.07 24.12 -13.86
CA GLU A 212 14.52 24.70 -15.14
C GLU A 212 15.88 24.14 -15.60
N GLU A 213 16.76 23.77 -14.67
CA GLU A 213 18.09 23.22 -14.99
C GLU A 213 18.02 21.85 -15.66
N THR A 214 17.02 21.04 -15.27
CA THR A 214 16.83 19.67 -15.79
C THR A 214 15.70 19.55 -16.81
N GLY A 215 14.86 20.58 -16.94
CA GLY A 215 13.59 20.53 -17.69
C GLY A 215 12.54 19.60 -17.07
N GLY A 216 12.79 19.07 -15.87
CA GLY A 216 11.94 18.13 -15.17
C GLY A 216 11.21 18.77 -13.99
N PHE A 217 11.01 17.98 -12.94
CA PHE A 217 10.42 18.43 -11.68
C PHE A 217 11.37 18.11 -10.52
N GLU A 218 11.41 18.99 -9.53
CA GLU A 218 12.06 18.76 -8.25
C GLU A 218 11.02 18.34 -7.20
N SER A 219 11.37 17.37 -6.37
CA SER A 219 10.59 16.94 -5.22
C SER A 219 10.76 17.93 -4.06
N GLY A 220 9.65 18.41 -3.53
CA GLY A 220 9.60 19.24 -2.32
C GLY A 220 8.79 18.59 -1.22
N VAL A 221 8.74 19.27 -0.09
CA VAL A 221 7.96 18.89 1.09
C VAL A 221 7.16 20.10 1.56
N PHE A 222 5.87 19.90 1.79
CA PHE A 222 5.08 20.79 2.63
C PHE A 222 4.96 20.19 4.02
N ALA A 223 5.20 21.01 5.05
CA ALA A 223 5.10 20.60 6.44
C ALA A 223 4.25 21.58 7.25
N HIS A 224 3.58 21.04 8.26
CA HIS A 224 2.58 21.73 9.07
C HIS A 224 2.79 21.36 10.54
N GLY A 225 2.47 22.27 11.45
CA GLY A 225 2.51 22.05 12.90
C GLY A 225 3.75 22.59 13.62
N PRO A 226 3.81 22.46 14.95
CA PRO A 226 4.84 23.08 15.79
C PRO A 226 6.27 22.60 15.49
N ASP A 227 6.42 21.38 14.97
CA ASP A 227 7.70 20.74 14.64
C ASP A 227 7.90 20.63 13.11
N ALA A 228 7.27 21.51 12.33
CA ALA A 228 7.27 21.47 10.86
C ALA A 228 8.69 21.37 10.28
N GLU A 229 9.67 22.09 10.82
CA GLU A 229 11.08 22.01 10.38
C GLU A 229 11.66 20.61 10.54
N THR A 230 11.39 19.95 11.67
CA THR A 230 11.91 18.60 11.96
C THR A 230 11.28 17.57 11.05
N VAL A 231 9.94 17.57 10.90
CA VAL A 231 9.26 16.62 10.02
C VAL A 231 9.59 16.87 8.55
N ALA A 232 9.76 18.13 8.13
CA ALA A 232 10.18 18.49 6.79
C ALA A 232 11.59 17.99 6.48
N ALA A 233 12.55 18.22 7.38
CA ALA A 233 13.94 17.78 7.21
C ALA A 233 14.02 16.25 7.08
N ARG A 234 13.29 15.52 7.94
CA ARG A 234 13.23 14.05 7.90
C ARG A 234 12.62 13.53 6.59
N TYR A 235 11.55 14.15 6.11
CA TYR A 235 10.91 13.78 4.84
C TYR A 235 11.80 14.12 3.64
N ALA A 236 12.42 15.30 3.62
CA ALA A 236 13.34 15.71 2.56
C ALA A 236 14.55 14.77 2.48
N GLU A 237 15.02 14.25 3.62
CA GLU A 237 16.08 13.24 3.65
C GLU A 237 15.65 11.89 3.06
N LEU A 238 14.38 11.50 3.21
CA LEU A 238 13.84 10.34 2.49
C LEU A 238 13.86 10.57 0.98
N LEU A 239 13.48 11.76 0.51
CA LEU A 239 13.50 12.10 -0.90
C LEU A 239 14.92 12.08 -1.48
N ARG A 240 15.91 12.61 -0.74
CA ARG A 240 17.32 12.57 -1.14
C ARG A 240 17.85 11.14 -1.21
N ARG A 241 17.59 10.31 -0.18
CA ARG A 241 17.99 8.90 -0.17
C ARG A 241 17.37 8.11 -1.32
N TRP A 242 16.09 8.31 -1.61
CA TRP A 242 15.47 7.73 -2.80
C TRP A 242 16.26 8.10 -4.06
N ALA A 243 16.51 9.39 -4.25
CA ALA A 243 17.14 9.90 -5.46
C ALA A 243 18.61 9.48 -5.63
N SER A 244 19.35 9.28 -4.54
CA SER A 244 20.74 8.84 -4.56
C SER A 244 20.89 7.32 -4.67
N ASP A 245 20.08 6.57 -3.92
CA ASP A 245 20.40 5.16 -3.63
C ASP A 245 19.46 4.18 -4.36
N HIS A 246 18.22 4.59 -4.64
CA HIS A 246 17.15 3.65 -5.02
C HIS A 246 16.38 4.04 -6.29
N ARG A 247 16.76 5.12 -6.95
CA ARG A 247 16.06 5.74 -8.09
C ARG A 247 16.11 4.90 -9.38
N ARG A 248 15.47 3.73 -9.36
CA ARG A 248 15.31 2.83 -10.50
C ARG A 248 14.09 1.93 -10.32
N ARG A 249 13.55 1.41 -11.44
CA ARG A 249 12.47 0.42 -11.39
C ARG A 249 12.95 -0.90 -10.80
N GLY A 250 12.12 -1.52 -9.96
CA GLY A 250 12.48 -2.80 -9.34
C GLY A 250 13.61 -2.69 -8.31
N ALA A 251 13.74 -1.54 -7.63
CA ALA A 251 14.72 -1.36 -6.55
C ALA A 251 14.34 -2.12 -5.28
N ALA A 252 13.03 -2.26 -5.03
CA ALA A 252 12.50 -3.02 -3.89
C ALA A 252 12.57 -4.54 -4.09
N ARG A 253 12.92 -5.25 -3.01
CA ARG A 253 12.68 -6.68 -2.83
C ARG A 253 11.75 -6.88 -1.65
N ILE A 254 10.70 -7.66 -1.86
CA ILE A 254 9.60 -7.86 -0.93
C ILE A 254 9.67 -9.28 -0.39
N ARG A 255 9.54 -9.43 0.92
CA ARG A 255 9.38 -10.73 1.59
C ARG A 255 8.08 -10.72 2.37
N TYR A 256 7.29 -11.78 2.26
CA TYR A 256 6.16 -12.01 3.17
C TYR A 256 6.50 -13.16 4.11
N VAL A 257 6.49 -12.86 5.41
CA VAL A 257 6.86 -13.79 6.47
C VAL A 257 5.60 -14.19 7.24
N PRO A 258 5.18 -15.47 7.25
CA PRO A 258 4.14 -15.93 8.16
C PRO A 258 4.48 -15.62 9.61
N MET A 259 3.50 -15.10 10.34
CA MET A 259 3.60 -14.83 11.77
C MET A 259 2.32 -15.27 12.46
N PRO A 260 2.39 -15.65 13.76
CA PRO A 260 1.19 -15.81 14.57
C PRO A 260 0.38 -14.51 14.59
N GLU A 261 -0.94 -14.65 14.61
CA GLU A 261 -1.83 -13.50 14.71
C GLU A 261 -1.53 -12.68 15.98
N GLY A 262 -1.48 -11.35 15.82
CA GLY A 262 -1.18 -10.42 16.91
C GLY A 262 0.30 -10.24 17.23
N ALA A 263 1.22 -10.79 16.42
CA ALA A 263 2.64 -10.50 16.58
C ALA A 263 2.94 -9.00 16.43
N ALA A 264 3.86 -8.47 17.25
CA ALA A 264 4.27 -7.08 17.19
C ALA A 264 5.11 -6.79 15.94
N GLU A 265 5.08 -5.54 15.45
CA GLU A 265 5.95 -5.09 14.37
C GLU A 265 7.43 -5.24 14.78
N PRO A 266 8.22 -6.10 14.12
CA PRO A 266 9.58 -6.39 14.56
C PRO A 266 10.55 -5.26 14.22
N SER A 267 10.25 -4.39 13.24
CA SER A 267 11.03 -3.18 12.95
C SER A 267 10.29 -2.21 12.02
N ALA A 268 10.85 -1.00 11.84
CA ALA A 268 10.32 0.03 10.95
C ALA A 268 10.24 -0.35 9.46
N LYS A 269 10.95 -1.41 9.03
CA LYS A 269 10.96 -1.93 7.65
C LYS A 269 9.93 -3.04 7.41
N VAL A 270 9.16 -3.37 8.45
CA VAL A 270 8.18 -4.44 8.44
C VAL A 270 6.80 -3.83 8.59
N VAL A 271 5.89 -4.22 7.69
CA VAL A 271 4.47 -3.90 7.80
C VAL A 271 3.78 -5.11 8.39
N ALA A 272 3.34 -5.02 9.64
CA ALA A 272 2.59 -6.11 10.25
C ALA A 272 1.24 -6.30 9.55
N LYS A 273 0.87 -7.57 9.39
CA LYS A 273 -0.42 -8.02 8.86
C LYS A 273 -1.10 -8.93 9.91
N ARG A 274 -2.30 -9.42 9.60
CA ARG A 274 -3.05 -10.30 10.51
C ARG A 274 -2.41 -11.68 10.63
N LEU A 275 -1.91 -12.22 9.52
CA LEU A 275 -1.42 -13.59 9.35
C LEU A 275 0.10 -13.65 9.08
N GLY A 276 0.77 -12.50 9.08
CA GLY A 276 2.16 -12.37 8.70
C GLY A 276 2.67 -10.95 8.74
N ALA A 277 3.74 -10.71 7.99
CA ALA A 277 4.29 -9.39 7.81
C ALA A 277 4.95 -9.24 6.45
N VAL A 278 4.93 -8.02 5.92
CA VAL A 278 5.60 -7.65 4.67
C VAL A 278 6.88 -6.89 5.00
N GLU A 279 8.02 -7.44 4.62
CA GLU A 279 9.31 -6.78 4.71
C GLU A 279 9.68 -6.21 3.35
N VAL A 280 10.11 -4.95 3.33
CA VAL A 280 10.58 -4.29 2.10
C VAL A 280 12.02 -3.86 2.29
N SER A 281 12.88 -4.36 1.40
CA SER A 281 14.29 -4.01 1.31
C SER A 281 14.56 -3.27 0.01
N TRP A 282 15.49 -2.33 0.04
CA TRP A 282 15.81 -1.45 -1.08
C TRP A 282 17.27 -1.63 -1.47
N SER A 283 17.52 -1.68 -2.78
CA SER A 283 18.83 -1.90 -3.42
C SER A 283 19.06 -0.91 -4.55
#